data_AF-Q2TYY1-F1
#
_entry.id   AF-Q2TYY1-F1
#
_cell.length_a   1.000
_cell.length_b   1.000
_cell.length_c   1.000
_cell.angle_alpha   90.00
_cell.angle_beta   90.00
_cell.angle_gamma   90.00
#
_symmetry.space_group_name_H-M   'P 1'
#
loop_
_entity.id
_entity.type
_entity.pdbx_description
1 polymer ?
#
loop_
_entity_poly.entity_id
_entity_poly.type
_entity_poly.pdbx_seq_one_letter_code
_entity_poly.pdbx_strand_id
1 'polypeptide(L)'
;MDGWILRDNTGLKGSAADFARQQLEEDKLPQSEAGRFITKVDCGGGQEAAQYERHLPSCTHLVQAVGFTRDPLPELSVNGRLLDPEFDSVSGGFHDATGRVVPGLHGAGIAFPERVVDPYGNVEHAVGFWKFMKFIKRVSPQWTA
;
A
#
# COMPACT_ATOMS: atom_id res chain seq x y z
N MET A 1 9.11 0.09 25.12
CA MET A 1 8.36 -0.70 24.12
C MET A 1 8.92 -0.21 22.80
N ASP A 2 10.09 -0.72 22.42
CA ASP A 2 11.02 0.05 21.59
C ASP A 2 11.12 -0.56 20.20
N GLY A 3 10.71 0.20 19.18
CA GLY A 3 10.95 -0.14 17.76
C GLY A 3 9.73 -0.53 16.92
N TRP A 4 8.50 -0.32 17.39
CA TRP A 4 7.29 -0.57 16.60
C TRP A 4 6.43 0.70 16.47
N ILE A 5 5.90 0.94 15.26
CA ILE A 5 5.06 2.08 14.91
C ILE A 5 3.71 1.54 14.41
N LEU A 6 2.63 1.98 15.04
CA LEU A 6 1.27 1.70 14.57
C LEU A 6 1.08 2.34 13.18
N ARG A 7 0.59 1.58 12.19
CA ARG A 7 0.40 2.02 10.78
C ARG A 7 1.67 2.31 9.97
N ASP A 8 2.80 1.67 10.31
CA ASP A 8 4.08 1.81 9.58
C ASP A 8 4.05 1.40 8.09
N ASN A 9 3.00 0.67 7.67
CA ASN A 9 2.79 0.29 6.27
C ASN A 9 2.02 1.34 5.45
N THR A 10 1.36 2.30 6.11
CA THR A 10 0.48 3.28 5.46
C THR A 10 0.90 4.73 5.70
N GLY A 11 1.91 4.97 6.55
CA GLY A 11 2.43 6.31 6.82
C GLY A 11 3.28 6.92 5.70
N LEU A 12 3.28 8.25 5.61
CA LEU A 12 4.19 9.03 4.76
C LEU A 12 5.65 8.80 5.17
N LYS A 13 6.58 8.85 4.21
CA LYS A 13 8.02 8.62 4.45
C LYS A 13 8.88 9.68 3.77
N GLY A 14 10.06 9.94 4.34
CA GLY A 14 11.07 10.84 3.76
C GLY A 14 10.53 12.23 3.47
N SER A 15 10.80 12.73 2.27
CA SER A 15 10.42 14.09 1.83
C SER A 15 8.92 14.37 1.92
N ALA A 16 8.07 13.36 1.70
CA ALA A 16 6.61 13.53 1.83
C ALA A 16 6.20 13.73 3.30
N ALA A 17 6.82 12.99 4.22
CA ALA A 17 6.58 13.16 5.66
C ALA A 17 7.12 14.52 6.15
N ASP A 18 8.28 14.93 5.66
CA ASP A 18 8.87 16.23 5.98
C ASP A 18 8.00 17.39 5.47
N PHE A 19 7.53 17.30 4.23
CA PHE A 19 6.59 18.26 3.66
C PHE A 19 5.31 18.34 4.47
N ALA A 20 4.67 17.21 4.77
CA ALA A 20 3.42 17.19 5.53
C ALA A 20 3.58 17.82 6.91
N ARG A 21 4.66 17.46 7.63
CA ARG A 21 4.98 18.01 8.94
C ARG A 21 5.23 19.52 8.93
N GLN A 22 5.83 20.04 7.87
CA GLN A 22 6.17 21.46 7.76
C GLN A 22 5.03 22.33 7.22
N GLN A 23 4.19 21.76 6.36
CA GLN A 23 3.24 22.52 5.55
C GLN A 23 1.77 22.18 5.84
N LEU A 24 1.48 20.95 6.30
CA LEU A 24 0.11 20.46 6.40
C LEU A 24 -0.38 20.30 7.84
N GLU A 25 0.46 20.30 8.86
CA GLU A 25 0.01 20.22 10.27
C GLU A 25 -0.96 21.37 10.61
N GLU A 26 -1.91 21.12 11.51
CA GLU A 26 -3.02 22.05 11.80
C GLU A 26 -2.53 23.45 12.25
N ASP A 27 -1.46 23.48 13.05
CA ASP A 27 -0.84 24.72 13.53
C ASP A 27 0.06 25.39 12.48
N LYS A 28 0.41 24.68 11.40
CA LYS A 28 1.29 25.17 10.32
C LYS A 28 0.51 25.62 9.10
N LEU A 29 -0.52 24.86 8.71
CA LEU A 29 -1.22 25.03 7.44
C LEU A 29 -1.67 26.48 7.21
N PRO A 30 -2.31 27.19 8.17
CA PRO A 30 -2.79 28.57 7.94
C PRO A 30 -1.69 29.58 7.60
N GLN A 31 -0.43 29.31 7.96
CA GLN A 31 0.72 30.20 7.76
C GLN A 31 1.72 29.66 6.72
N SER A 32 1.48 28.45 6.21
CA SER A 32 2.38 27.76 5.28
C SER A 32 2.15 28.20 3.83
N GLU A 33 3.13 27.94 2.96
CA GLU A 33 2.96 28.16 1.52
C GLU A 33 1.84 27.27 0.96
N ALA A 34 1.71 26.03 1.46
CA ALA A 34 0.65 25.11 1.04
C ALA A 34 -0.76 25.64 1.40
N GLY A 35 -0.92 26.31 2.54
CA GLY A 35 -2.20 26.87 2.99
C GLY A 35 -2.77 27.95 2.08
N ARG A 36 -1.96 28.51 1.17
CA ARG A 36 -2.41 29.43 0.12
C ARG A 36 -3.27 28.73 -0.93
N PHE A 37 -3.15 27.41 -1.05
CA PHE A 37 -3.77 26.62 -2.12
C PHE A 37 -4.60 25.45 -1.58
N ILE A 38 -4.37 25.02 -0.34
CA ILE A 38 -4.98 23.84 0.26
C ILE A 38 -5.87 24.24 1.43
N THR A 39 -7.12 23.79 1.38
CA THR A 39 -8.06 23.87 2.50
C THR A 39 -8.29 22.48 3.05
N LYS A 40 -8.13 22.30 4.37
CA LYS A 40 -8.54 21.08 5.06
C LYS A 40 -10.00 21.19 5.50
N VAL A 41 -10.76 20.11 5.28
CA VAL A 41 -12.15 19.98 5.72
C VAL A 41 -12.25 18.73 6.59
N ASP A 42 -12.63 18.90 7.86
CA ASP A 42 -12.82 17.78 8.78
C ASP A 42 -14.10 17.01 8.41
N CYS A 43 -13.93 15.73 8.09
CA CYS A 43 -15.01 14.80 7.75
C CYS A 43 -15.27 13.77 8.87
N GLY A 44 -14.57 13.88 10.02
CA GLY A 44 -14.72 12.96 11.15
C GLY A 44 -16.05 13.09 11.90
N GLY A 45 -16.35 12.19 12.84
CA GLY A 45 -17.52 12.36 13.72
C GLY A 45 -18.89 12.26 13.03
N GLY A 46 -18.97 11.62 11.86
CA GLY A 46 -20.22 11.41 11.13
C GLY A 46 -20.67 12.60 10.25
N GLN A 47 -19.82 13.62 10.08
CA GLN A 47 -20.16 14.81 9.29
C GLN A 47 -19.76 14.69 7.80
N GLU A 48 -19.14 13.58 7.38
CA GLU A 48 -18.60 13.38 6.03
C GLU A 48 -19.61 13.72 4.92
N ALA A 49 -20.81 13.15 4.97
CA ALA A 49 -21.84 13.38 3.94
C ALA A 49 -22.21 14.87 3.83
N ALA A 50 -22.37 15.56 4.96
CA ALA A 50 -22.71 16.99 4.98
C ALA A 50 -21.56 17.86 4.43
N GLN A 51 -20.30 17.50 4.72
CA GLN A 51 -19.14 18.21 4.16
C GLN A 51 -19.05 17.99 2.65
N TYR A 52 -19.32 16.78 2.18
CA TYR A 52 -19.32 16.45 0.76
C TYR A 52 -20.38 17.24 0.00
N GLU A 53 -21.62 17.26 0.49
CA GLU A 53 -22.72 18.05 -0.10
C GLU A 53 -22.38 19.55 -0.16
N ARG A 54 -21.68 20.06 0.86
CA ARG A 54 -21.28 21.47 0.93
C ARG A 54 -20.16 21.84 -0.04
N HIS A 55 -19.12 21.01 -0.13
CA HIS A 55 -17.86 21.39 -0.77
C HIS A 55 -17.69 20.82 -2.18
N LEU A 56 -18.11 19.56 -2.42
CA LEU A 56 -17.89 18.89 -3.70
C LEU A 56 -18.57 19.55 -4.91
N PRO A 57 -19.77 20.17 -4.82
CA PRO A 57 -20.39 20.81 -5.99
C PRO A 57 -19.54 21.92 -6.62
N SER A 58 -18.62 22.52 -5.85
CA SER A 58 -17.69 23.53 -6.36
C SER A 58 -16.43 22.95 -7.02
N CYS A 59 -16.15 21.67 -6.80
CA CYS A 59 -14.97 21.00 -7.33
C CYS A 59 -15.18 20.58 -8.78
N THR A 60 -14.19 20.85 -9.64
CA THR A 60 -14.21 20.40 -11.04
C THR A 60 -13.57 19.03 -11.24
N HIS A 61 -12.75 18.60 -10.27
CA HIS A 61 -12.00 17.35 -10.31
C HIS A 61 -11.97 16.72 -8.92
N LEU A 62 -11.91 15.39 -8.88
CA LEU A 62 -11.72 14.61 -7.67
C LEU A 62 -10.46 13.77 -7.82
N VAL A 63 -9.54 13.86 -6.86
CA VAL A 63 -8.34 13.03 -6.81
C VAL A 63 -8.46 12.09 -5.63
N GLN A 64 -8.59 10.80 -5.90
CA GLN A 64 -8.62 9.76 -4.89
C GLN A 64 -7.22 9.15 -4.75
N ALA A 65 -6.47 9.57 -3.74
CA ALA A 65 -5.11 9.10 -3.48
C ALA A 65 -5.09 7.95 -2.45
N VAL A 66 -5.86 6.88 -2.68
CA VAL A 66 -5.91 5.72 -1.79
C VAL A 66 -5.34 4.46 -2.45
N GLY A 67 -4.32 3.90 -1.81
CA GLY A 67 -3.76 2.60 -2.17
C GLY A 67 -3.10 2.54 -3.56
N PHE A 68 -2.83 1.31 -3.99
CA PHE A 68 -2.30 0.99 -5.31
C PHE A 68 -2.99 -0.30 -5.78
N THR A 69 -3.41 -0.33 -7.04
CA THR A 69 -3.82 -1.56 -7.70
C THR A 69 -2.67 -2.04 -8.56
N ARG A 70 -2.25 -3.30 -8.37
CA ARG A 70 -1.23 -3.91 -9.22
C ARG A 70 -1.77 -4.02 -10.65
N ASP A 71 -0.93 -3.72 -11.63
CA ASP A 71 -1.22 -4.00 -13.04
C ASP A 71 -1.56 -5.49 -13.25
N PRO A 72 -2.40 -5.83 -14.23
CA PRO A 72 -2.68 -7.22 -14.56
C PRO A 72 -1.37 -7.96 -14.89
N LEU A 73 -1.32 -9.26 -14.56
CA LEU A 73 -0.20 -10.08 -15.02
C LEU A 73 -0.27 -10.19 -16.55
N PRO A 74 0.87 -10.30 -17.25
CA PRO A 74 0.85 -10.75 -18.63
C PRO A 74 0.19 -12.13 -18.72
N GLU A 75 -0.25 -12.52 -19.92
CA GLU A 75 -0.71 -13.88 -20.13
C GLU A 75 0.44 -14.86 -19.84
N LEU A 76 0.21 -15.79 -18.92
CA LEU A 76 1.18 -16.82 -18.53
C LEU A 76 0.67 -18.17 -18.98
N SER A 77 1.58 -19.05 -19.42
CA SER A 77 1.24 -20.42 -19.76
C SER A 77 2.34 -21.40 -19.41
N VAL A 78 1.95 -22.64 -19.09
CA VAL A 78 2.86 -23.78 -18.89
C VAL A 78 2.47 -24.86 -19.88
N ASN A 79 3.40 -25.27 -20.76
CA ASN A 79 3.16 -26.26 -21.81
C ASN A 79 1.93 -25.94 -22.69
N GLY A 80 1.73 -24.66 -23.02
CA GLY A 80 0.60 -24.19 -23.85
C GLY A 80 -0.75 -24.14 -23.14
N ARG A 81 -0.80 -24.40 -21.83
CA ARG A 81 -2.00 -24.20 -21.02
C ARG A 81 -1.92 -22.88 -20.28
N LEU A 82 -2.94 -22.04 -20.45
CA LEU A 82 -3.07 -20.77 -19.75
C LEU A 82 -3.06 -20.96 -18.24
N LEU A 83 -2.40 -20.05 -17.56
CA LEU A 83 -2.25 -20.00 -16.12
C LEU A 83 -2.98 -18.77 -15.59
N ASP A 84 -3.78 -18.97 -14.54
CA ASP A 84 -4.34 -17.89 -13.72
C ASP A 84 -3.76 -18.03 -12.30
N PRO A 85 -2.59 -17.44 -12.02
CA PRO A 85 -1.85 -17.72 -10.81
C PRO A 85 -2.25 -16.80 -9.65
N GLU A 86 -2.41 -17.38 -8.47
CA GLU A 86 -2.64 -16.66 -7.22
C GLU A 86 -1.32 -16.49 -6.45
N PHE A 87 -1.02 -15.26 -6.02
CA PHE A 87 0.21 -14.96 -5.29
C PHE A 87 0.12 -15.36 -3.81
N ASP A 88 1.09 -16.14 -3.34
CA ASP A 88 1.26 -16.42 -1.91
C ASP A 88 2.18 -15.38 -1.25
N SER A 89 1.56 -14.46 -0.52
CA SER A 89 2.23 -13.40 0.25
C SER A 89 3.13 -13.87 1.40
N VAL A 90 3.18 -15.17 1.72
CA VAL A 90 4.05 -15.72 2.77
C VAL A 90 5.35 -16.28 2.19
N SER A 91 5.24 -17.07 1.10
CA SER A 91 6.39 -17.68 0.42
C SER A 91 6.96 -16.85 -0.73
N GLY A 92 6.18 -15.90 -1.26
CA GLY A 92 6.53 -15.19 -2.48
C GLY A 92 6.36 -16.01 -3.76
N GLY A 93 5.81 -17.22 -3.67
CA GLY A 93 5.47 -18.07 -4.82
C GLY A 93 4.07 -17.80 -5.35
N PHE A 94 3.67 -18.61 -6.33
CA PHE A 94 2.32 -18.59 -6.89
C PHE A 94 1.71 -19.99 -6.93
N HIS A 95 0.38 -20.05 -6.84
CA HIS A 95 -0.40 -21.27 -7.00
C HIS A 95 -1.24 -21.20 -8.27
N ASP A 96 -1.38 -22.33 -8.97
CA ASP A 96 -2.36 -22.46 -10.06
C ASP A 96 -3.79 -22.61 -9.52
N ALA A 97 -4.78 -22.65 -10.41
CA ALA A 97 -6.19 -22.84 -10.06
C ALA A 97 -6.50 -24.17 -9.32
N THR A 98 -5.55 -25.10 -9.26
CA THR A 98 -5.65 -26.36 -8.50
C THR A 98 -4.94 -26.30 -7.14
N GLY A 99 -4.36 -25.15 -6.78
CA GLY A 99 -3.60 -24.93 -5.56
C GLY A 99 -2.14 -25.42 -5.63
N ARG A 100 -1.66 -25.86 -6.79
CA ARG A 100 -0.27 -26.35 -6.94
C ARG A 100 0.68 -25.18 -7.15
N VAL A 101 1.84 -25.26 -6.51
CA VAL A 101 2.91 -24.27 -6.70
C VAL A 101 3.32 -24.23 -8.16
N VAL A 102 3.44 -23.03 -8.73
CA VAL A 102 3.91 -22.77 -10.09
C VAL A 102 5.43 -22.63 -10.06
N PRO A 103 6.20 -23.62 -10.57
CA PRO A 103 7.64 -23.58 -10.47
C PRO A 103 8.24 -22.43 -11.28
N GLY A 104 9.22 -21.73 -10.69
CA GLY A 104 9.93 -20.63 -11.36
C GLY A 104 9.17 -19.30 -11.43
N LEU A 105 7.92 -19.23 -10.97
CA LEU A 105 7.15 -17.99 -10.90
C LEU A 105 7.16 -17.45 -9.46
N HIS A 106 7.77 -16.28 -9.25
CA HIS A 106 7.94 -15.66 -7.94
C HIS A 106 7.67 -14.16 -7.98
N GLY A 107 7.19 -13.62 -6.87
CA GLY A 107 6.78 -12.23 -6.73
C GLY A 107 7.35 -11.59 -5.46
N ALA A 108 7.82 -10.36 -5.60
CA ALA A 108 8.16 -9.52 -4.46
C ALA A 108 8.01 -8.03 -4.80
N GLY A 109 7.97 -7.18 -3.78
CA GLY A 109 7.88 -5.72 -3.90
C GLY A 109 6.46 -5.21 -3.70
N ILE A 110 6.18 -3.98 -4.15
CA ILE A 110 4.88 -3.33 -3.89
C ILE A 110 3.70 -4.04 -4.56
N ALA A 111 3.95 -4.68 -5.70
CA ALA A 111 2.99 -5.50 -6.43
C ALA A 111 2.69 -6.83 -5.71
N PHE A 112 3.68 -7.36 -4.98
CA PHE A 112 3.65 -8.67 -4.34
C PHE A 112 4.19 -8.57 -2.91
N PRO A 113 3.52 -7.80 -2.04
CA PRO A 113 4.04 -7.51 -0.71
C PRO A 113 3.82 -8.69 0.24
N GLU A 114 4.73 -8.83 1.19
CA GLU A 114 4.60 -9.79 2.29
C GLU A 114 3.35 -9.48 3.13
N ARG A 115 2.60 -10.51 3.52
CA ARG A 115 1.53 -10.36 4.52
C ARG A 115 2.13 -10.45 5.92
N VAL A 116 1.86 -9.44 6.74
CA VAL A 116 2.31 -9.35 8.13
C VAL A 116 1.12 -9.20 9.07
N VAL A 117 1.31 -9.61 10.31
CA VAL A 117 0.35 -9.41 11.40
C VAL A 117 1.02 -8.54 12.46
N ASP A 118 0.40 -7.43 12.81
CA ASP A 118 0.93 -6.54 13.84
C ASP A 118 0.66 -7.07 15.27
N PRO A 119 1.25 -6.49 16.31
CA PRO A 119 1.04 -6.91 17.70
C PRO A 119 -0.41 -6.82 18.21
N TYR A 120 -1.28 -6.06 17.52
CA TYR A 120 -2.71 -5.96 17.82
C TYR A 120 -3.56 -6.95 17.01
N GLY A 121 -2.93 -7.78 16.18
CA GLY A 121 -3.61 -8.76 15.34
C GLY A 121 -4.11 -8.21 14.00
N ASN A 122 -3.78 -6.96 13.65
CA ASN A 122 -4.16 -6.40 12.37
C ASN A 122 -3.32 -7.05 11.25
N VAL A 123 -4.01 -7.47 10.19
CA VAL A 123 -3.37 -8.03 9.00
C VAL A 123 -3.08 -6.90 8.03
N GLU A 124 -1.82 -6.73 7.66
CA GLU A 124 -1.36 -5.70 6.73
C GLU A 124 -0.41 -6.27 5.69
N HIS A 125 -0.25 -5.54 4.58
CA HIS A 125 0.82 -5.79 3.62
C HIS A 125 2.05 -4.94 3.94
N ALA A 126 3.21 -5.56 3.97
CA ALA A 126 4.47 -4.93 4.33
C ALA A 126 4.98 -4.02 3.21
N VAL A 127 4.63 -2.73 3.23
CA VAL A 127 4.98 -1.77 2.17
C VAL A 127 6.17 -0.91 2.58
N GLY A 128 7.24 -1.00 1.79
CA GLY A 128 8.43 -0.16 1.91
C GLY A 128 9.70 -0.88 1.48
N PHE A 129 10.66 -0.13 0.92
CA PHE A 129 11.88 -0.70 0.32
C PHE A 129 12.62 -1.66 1.27
N TRP A 130 12.87 -1.24 2.51
CA TRP A 130 13.54 -2.10 3.50
C TRP A 130 12.75 -3.38 3.83
N LYS A 131 11.42 -3.31 3.85
CA LYS A 131 10.53 -4.47 4.08
C LYS A 131 10.59 -5.43 2.89
N PHE A 132 10.55 -4.90 1.67
CA PHE A 132 10.74 -5.71 0.46
C PHE A 132 12.09 -6.42 0.46
N MET A 133 13.17 -5.74 0.85
CA MET A 133 14.50 -6.35 0.96
C MET A 133 14.55 -7.44 2.03
N LYS A 134 13.89 -7.24 3.18
CA LYS A 134 13.76 -8.27 4.22
C LYS A 134 13.00 -9.49 3.71
N PHE A 135 11.87 -9.28 3.05
CA PHE A 135 11.05 -10.34 2.49
C PHE A 135 11.85 -11.16 1.46
N ILE A 136 12.40 -10.51 0.43
CA ILE A 136 13.16 -11.18 -0.64
C ILE A 136 14.33 -11.99 -0.05
N LYS A 137 15.11 -11.42 0.87
CA LYS A 137 16.23 -12.14 1.51
C LYS A 137 15.79 -13.37 2.28
N ARG A 138 14.57 -13.36 2.85
CA ARG A 138 14.01 -14.47 3.62
C ARG A 138 13.51 -15.60 2.70
N VAL A 139 12.83 -15.25 1.62
CA VAL A 139 12.12 -16.24 0.79
C VAL A 139 12.89 -16.70 -0.45
N SER A 140 13.72 -15.86 -1.06
CA SER A 140 14.40 -16.21 -2.31
C SER A 140 15.32 -17.44 -2.24
N PRO A 141 15.96 -17.79 -1.09
CA PRO A 141 16.71 -19.04 -1.00
C PRO A 141 15.86 -20.30 -1.12
N GLN A 142 14.53 -20.19 -0.93
CA GLN A 142 13.59 -21.31 -1.01
C GLN A 142 13.01 -21.47 -2.42
N TRP A 143 13.23 -20.51 -3.32
CA TRP A 143 12.69 -20.48 -4.67
C TRP A 143 13.44 -21.39 -5.67
N THR A 144 14.58 -21.94 -5.26
CA THR A 144 15.45 -22.79 -6.09
C THR A 144 15.31 -24.28 -5.80
N ALA A 145 14.35 -24.67 -4.95
CA ALA A 145 14.10 -26.06 -4.56
C ALA A 145 13.05 -26.73 -5.46
#